data_AF-A0A8J1IP26-F1
#
_entry.id   AF-A0A8J1IP26-F1
#
_cell.length_a   1.000
_cell.length_b   1.000
_cell.length_c   1.000
_cell.angle_alpha   90.00
_cell.angle_beta   90.00
_cell.angle_gamma   90.00
#
_symmetry.space_group_name_H-M   'P 1'
#
loop_
_entity.id
_entity.type
_entity.pdbx_description
1 polymer ?
#
loop_
_entity_poly.entity_id
_entity_poly.type
_entity_poly.pdbx_seq_one_letter_code
_entity_poly.pdbx_strand_id
1 'polypeptide(L)'
;MNRVGDSNSAGAQGLLVDPSDRDMADTELKSRRANQEDRNIESDGGLGCCGWFLVILSFFFTLLTFPISVWMCIKIVKEYERAIIFRLGRILRGGAKGPGLFFVLPCTDSFINVDMRTISFDIPPQEILTKDSVTVSVDGVVYYRVNNATLAVANITNADSATRLLAQTTLRNVLGTKNLSQILSDREEIAHNMQSTLDVATDDWGIKVERVEIKDVKLPVQLQRAMAAEAEAAREARAKVIAAEGEMNASRALKEASIVISESPAALQLRYLQTLTTIASEKNSTIVFPLPLDLLKGFMQK
;
A
#
# COMPACT_ATOMS: atom_id res chain seq x y z
N MET A 1 31.59 61.18 19.68
CA MET A 1 32.16 59.86 19.99
C MET A 1 31.00 58.88 20.21
N ASN A 2 30.69 57.99 19.26
CA ASN A 2 31.14 56.58 19.18
C ASN A 2 30.56 55.72 20.32
N ARG A 3 29.87 54.58 20.16
CA ARG A 3 29.69 53.53 19.12
C ARG A 3 28.32 52.85 19.41
N VAL A 4 27.47 52.54 18.43
CA VAL A 4 27.32 51.25 17.70
C VAL A 4 27.42 49.99 18.58
N GLY A 5 26.32 49.23 18.65
CA GLY A 5 26.22 47.90 19.22
C GLY A 5 24.87 47.26 18.87
N ASP A 6 24.81 46.64 17.69
CA ASP A 6 23.72 45.79 17.19
C ASP A 6 23.60 44.45 17.92
N SER A 7 22.51 43.73 17.61
CA SER A 7 22.14 42.33 17.89
C SER A 7 21.35 42.13 19.20
N ASN A 8 20.19 41.49 19.23
CA ASN A 8 19.86 40.25 18.54
C ASN A 8 18.33 40.02 18.54
N SER A 9 17.75 39.91 17.35
CA SER A 9 16.43 39.33 17.11
C SER A 9 16.50 37.82 17.35
N ALA A 10 15.89 37.34 18.43
CA ALA A 10 15.72 35.90 18.66
C ALA A 10 14.76 35.34 17.61
N GLY A 11 15.34 34.81 16.53
CA GLY A 11 14.64 34.02 15.53
C GLY A 11 14.09 32.75 16.16
N ALA A 12 12.77 32.60 16.13
CA ALA A 12 12.10 31.32 16.28
C ALA A 12 12.40 30.48 15.02
N GLN A 13 13.55 29.82 14.99
CA GLN A 13 13.80 28.72 14.05
C GLN A 13 13.15 27.46 14.63
N GLY A 14 11.93 27.19 14.15
CA GLY A 14 11.35 25.86 14.25
C GLY A 14 12.25 24.88 13.52
N LEU A 15 12.88 24.00 14.28
CA LEU A 15 13.67 22.89 13.78
C LEU A 15 12.73 22.01 12.93
N LEU A 16 12.91 22.04 11.61
CA LEU A 16 12.27 21.09 10.71
C LEU A 16 12.91 19.72 10.97
N VAL A 17 12.31 18.96 11.90
CA VAL A 17 12.66 17.56 12.12
C VAL A 17 12.26 16.79 10.87
N ASP A 18 13.25 16.24 10.18
CA ASP A 18 13.14 15.43 8.97
C ASP A 18 12.17 14.25 9.21
N PRO A 19 11.32 13.87 8.24
CA PRO A 19 10.32 12.80 8.43
C PRO A 19 10.93 11.47 8.86
N SER A 20 12.14 11.12 8.38
CA SER A 20 12.81 9.86 8.71
C SER A 20 13.26 9.76 10.17
N ASP A 21 13.61 10.89 10.80
CA ASP A 21 14.06 10.91 12.20
C ASP A 21 12.90 10.74 13.18
N ARG A 22 11.68 11.14 12.81
CA ARG A 22 10.47 10.87 13.61
C ARG A 22 10.11 9.40 13.59
N ASP A 23 10.14 8.78 12.42
CA ASP A 23 9.84 7.35 12.28
C ASP A 23 10.86 6.49 13.05
N MET A 24 12.15 6.88 13.06
CA MET A 24 13.18 6.20 13.86
C MET A 24 12.97 6.39 15.38
N ALA A 25 12.62 7.59 15.83
CA ALA A 25 12.36 7.87 17.24
C ALA A 25 11.10 7.13 17.76
N ASP A 26 10.05 7.06 16.95
CA ASP A 26 8.82 6.32 17.27
C ASP A 26 9.07 4.80 17.32
N THR A 27 9.95 4.30 16.44
CA THR A 27 10.37 2.88 16.43
C THR A 27 11.20 2.54 17.68
N GLU A 28 12.14 3.41 18.09
CA GLU A 28 12.89 3.22 19.34
C GLU A 28 11.98 3.28 20.58
N LEU A 29 11.03 4.22 20.64
CA LEU A 29 10.08 4.33 21.75
C LEU A 29 9.16 3.11 21.84
N LYS A 30 8.67 2.58 20.70
CA LYS A 30 7.92 1.31 20.65
C LYS A 30 8.77 0.14 21.14
N SER A 31 10.03 0.05 20.70
CA SER A 31 10.93 -1.03 21.13
C SER A 31 11.18 -0.99 22.65
N ARG A 32 11.30 0.21 23.24
CA ARG A 32 11.47 0.40 24.69
C ARG A 32 10.21 0.09 25.48
N ARG A 33 9.01 0.42 24.96
CA ARG A 33 7.73 0.04 25.57
C ARG A 33 7.50 -1.46 25.54
N ALA A 34 7.74 -2.12 24.40
CA ALA A 34 7.66 -3.58 24.29
C ALA A 34 8.61 -4.28 25.28
N ASN A 35 9.86 -3.82 25.39
CA ASN A 35 10.81 -4.32 26.37
C ASN A 35 10.40 -4.03 27.83
N GLN A 36 9.58 -3.01 28.07
CA GLN A 36 9.12 -2.66 29.41
C GLN A 36 7.87 -3.45 29.82
N GLU A 37 6.98 -3.75 28.88
CA GLU A 37 5.84 -4.66 29.08
C GLU A 37 6.29 -6.10 29.30
N ASP A 38 7.25 -6.59 28.51
CA ASP A 38 7.83 -7.93 28.69
C ASP A 38 8.48 -8.07 30.08
N ARG A 39 9.13 -7.02 30.60
CA ARG A 39 9.70 -7.00 31.96
C ARG A 39 8.65 -6.93 33.07
N ASN A 40 7.51 -6.29 32.84
CA ASN A 40 6.45 -6.23 33.84
C ASN A 40 5.75 -7.58 34.00
N ILE A 41 5.60 -8.36 32.92
CA ILE A 41 5.09 -9.74 32.95
C ILE A 41 6.01 -10.67 33.76
N GLU A 42 7.33 -10.42 33.79
CA GLU A 42 8.26 -11.21 34.62
C GLU A 42 8.09 -10.99 36.13
N SER A 43 7.51 -9.85 36.55
CA SER A 43 7.58 -9.41 37.94
C SER A 43 6.47 -9.94 38.86
N ASP A 44 5.37 -10.50 38.32
CA ASP A 44 4.20 -10.79 39.15
C ASP A 44 4.01 -12.28 39.47
N GLY A 45 4.32 -12.62 40.72
CA GLY A 45 3.82 -13.81 41.40
C GLY A 45 4.62 -15.10 41.15
N GLY A 46 5.55 -15.40 42.08
CA GLY A 46 6.01 -16.77 42.27
C GLY A 46 4.82 -17.74 42.46
N LEU A 47 4.96 -18.98 41.98
CA LEU A 47 3.99 -20.03 42.29
C LEU A 47 3.92 -20.16 43.82
N GLY A 48 2.74 -19.93 44.42
CA GLY A 48 2.55 -20.14 45.86
C GLY A 48 2.82 -21.60 46.26
N CYS A 49 2.98 -21.88 47.56
CA CYS A 49 3.26 -23.24 48.06
C CYS A 49 2.30 -24.32 47.52
N CYS A 50 1.02 -23.98 47.32
CA CYS A 50 0.03 -24.88 46.71
C CYS A 50 0.33 -25.19 45.23
N GLY A 51 0.77 -24.19 44.46
CA GLY A 51 1.18 -24.38 43.07
C GLY A 51 2.42 -25.27 42.95
N TRP A 52 3.40 -25.08 43.84
CA TRP A 52 4.56 -25.98 43.93
C TRP A 52 4.16 -27.41 44.28
N PHE A 53 3.23 -27.60 45.22
CA PHE A 53 2.73 -28.93 45.59
C PHE A 53 2.06 -29.65 44.41
N LEU A 54 1.21 -28.95 43.65
CA LEU A 54 0.56 -29.51 42.45
C LEU A 54 1.57 -29.85 41.34
N VAL A 55 2.60 -29.01 41.14
CA VAL A 55 3.68 -29.29 40.18
C VAL A 55 4.49 -30.51 40.60
N ILE A 56 4.83 -30.64 41.89
CA ILE A 56 5.54 -31.80 42.43
C ILE A 56 4.70 -33.07 42.30
N LEU A 57 3.39 -33.00 42.58
CA LEU A 57 2.47 -34.13 42.44
C LEU A 57 2.31 -34.56 40.97
N SER A 58 2.16 -33.61 40.05
CA SER A 58 2.11 -33.86 38.60
C SER A 58 3.42 -34.47 38.09
N PHE A 59 4.56 -33.96 38.57
CA PHE A 59 5.88 -34.52 38.25
C PHE A 59 6.04 -35.95 38.78
N PHE A 60 5.61 -36.22 40.01
CA PHE A 60 5.62 -37.57 40.60
C PHE A 60 4.77 -38.55 39.79
N PHE A 61 3.56 -38.16 39.37
CA PHE A 61 2.72 -38.96 38.49
C PHE A 61 3.37 -39.21 37.12
N THR A 62 4.03 -38.20 36.56
CA THR A 62 4.74 -38.30 35.28
C THR A 62 5.93 -39.27 35.39
N LEU A 63 6.66 -39.26 36.51
CA LEU A 63 7.77 -40.16 36.81
C LEU A 63 7.30 -41.60 37.07
N LEU A 64 6.15 -41.78 37.76
CA LEU A 64 5.57 -43.10 38.01
C LEU A 64 5.11 -43.78 36.71
N THR A 65 4.64 -42.98 35.75
CA THR A 65 4.14 -43.44 34.44
C THR A 65 5.17 -43.27 33.31
N PHE A 66 6.45 -43.10 33.66
CA PHE A 66 7.57 -42.72 32.78
C PHE A 66 7.60 -43.36 31.38
N PRO A 67 7.44 -44.69 31.20
CA PRO A 67 7.53 -45.28 29.86
C PRO A 67 6.40 -44.83 28.91
N ILE A 68 5.26 -44.41 29.45
CA ILE A 68 4.08 -43.98 28.67
C ILE A 68 4.01 -42.45 28.60
N SER A 69 4.37 -41.76 29.68
CA SER A 69 4.23 -40.30 29.78
C SER A 69 5.20 -39.54 28.88
N VAL A 70 6.42 -40.05 28.65
CA VAL A 70 7.44 -39.41 27.81
C VAL A 70 6.95 -39.16 26.38
N TRP A 71 6.17 -40.08 25.80
CA TRP A 71 5.64 -39.90 24.45
C TRP A 71 4.55 -38.81 24.40
N MET A 72 3.78 -38.63 25.47
CA MET A 72 2.80 -37.53 25.57
C MET A 72 3.44 -36.17 25.85
N CYS A 73 4.55 -36.13 26.60
CA CYS A 73 5.19 -34.89 27.05
C CYS A 73 5.98 -34.19 25.94
N ILE A 74 6.46 -34.95 24.96
CA ILE A 74 7.25 -34.41 23.85
C ILE A 74 6.31 -33.88 22.77
N LYS A 75 6.31 -32.56 22.58
CA LYS A 75 5.58 -31.89 21.49
C LYS A 75 6.56 -31.13 20.61
N ILE A 76 6.36 -31.27 19.31
CA ILE A 76 7.15 -30.59 18.27
C ILE A 76 6.31 -29.42 17.76
N VAL A 77 6.85 -28.22 17.85
CA VAL A 77 6.27 -27.00 17.28
C VAL A 77 7.02 -26.66 16.01
N LYS A 78 6.29 -26.32 14.96
CA LYS A 78 6.86 -26.02 13.64
C LYS A 78 7.57 -24.67 13.66
N GLU A 79 8.47 -24.45 12.70
CA GLU A 79 9.31 -23.26 12.62
C GLU A 79 8.53 -21.93 12.57
N TYR A 80 7.36 -21.96 11.94
CA TYR A 80 6.49 -20.80 11.74
C TYR A 80 5.42 -20.63 12.83
N GLU A 81 5.34 -21.56 13.78
CA GLU A 81 4.42 -21.50 14.91
C GLU A 81 5.21 -21.10 16.16
N ARG A 82 4.59 -20.31 17.04
CA ARG A 82 5.09 -20.07 18.40
C ARG A 82 4.13 -20.66 19.41
N ALA A 83 4.67 -21.36 20.39
CA ALA A 83 3.88 -21.96 21.45
C ALA A 83 3.93 -21.13 22.73
N ILE A 84 2.76 -20.84 23.27
CA ILE A 84 2.60 -20.19 24.57
C ILE A 84 2.14 -21.26 25.54
N ILE A 85 2.93 -21.45 26.60
CA ILE A 85 2.66 -22.45 27.63
C ILE A 85 2.08 -21.74 28.84
N PHE A 86 0.88 -22.15 29.23
CA PHE A 86 0.18 -21.72 30.43
C PHE A 86 0.36 -22.79 31.50
N ARG A 87 1.00 -22.44 32.61
CA ARG A 87 1.13 -23.31 33.79
C ARG A 87 0.18 -22.81 34.86
N LEU A 88 -0.82 -23.63 35.22
CA LEU A 88 -1.85 -23.26 36.21
C LEU A 88 -2.50 -21.89 35.91
N GLY A 89 -2.72 -21.59 34.62
CA GLY A 89 -3.32 -20.32 34.17
C GLY A 89 -2.38 -19.11 34.12
N ARG A 90 -1.09 -19.26 34.45
CA ARG A 90 -0.07 -18.21 34.28
C ARG A 90 0.82 -18.49 33.08
N ILE A 91 1.22 -17.43 32.38
CA ILE A 91 2.19 -17.54 31.28
C ILE A 91 3.54 -17.95 31.86
N LEU A 92 4.16 -18.98 31.28
CA LEU A 92 5.44 -19.47 31.75
C LEU A 92 6.53 -18.38 31.60
N ARG A 93 7.40 -18.26 32.62
CA ARG A 93 8.56 -17.35 32.58
C ARG A 93 9.40 -17.61 31.32
N GLY A 94 9.59 -16.58 30.50
CA GLY A 94 10.26 -16.65 29.19
C GLY A 94 9.36 -16.42 27.98
N GLY A 95 8.06 -16.15 28.16
CA GLY A 95 7.15 -15.73 27.09
C GLY A 95 6.91 -16.79 26.02
N ALA A 96 6.63 -16.36 24.78
CA ALA A 96 6.43 -17.25 23.65
C ALA A 96 7.72 -18.03 23.32
N LYS A 97 7.68 -19.36 23.48
CA LYS A 97 8.82 -20.19 23.14
C LYS A 97 8.95 -20.32 21.62
N GLY A 98 10.20 -20.28 21.16
CA GLY A 98 10.55 -20.40 19.74
C GLY A 98 10.19 -21.77 19.16
N PRO A 99 10.62 -22.09 17.93
CA PRO A 99 10.35 -23.41 17.35
C PRO A 99 11.26 -24.49 17.93
N GLY A 100 10.78 -25.73 17.96
CA GLY A 100 11.56 -26.87 18.45
C GLY A 100 10.78 -27.84 19.34
N LEU A 101 11.55 -28.62 20.09
CA LEU A 101 11.03 -29.63 21.00
C LEU A 101 10.72 -28.99 22.36
N PHE A 102 9.46 -29.08 22.79
CA PHE A 102 9.04 -28.61 24.11
C PHE A 102 8.53 -29.78 24.95
N PHE A 103 8.88 -29.72 26.23
CA PHE A 103 8.37 -30.63 27.25
C PHE A 103 7.19 -29.95 27.94
N VAL A 104 6.00 -30.54 27.80
CA VAL A 104 4.76 -30.04 28.41
C VAL A 104 4.30 -31.07 29.42
N LEU A 105 4.11 -30.64 30.68
CA LEU A 105 3.65 -31.53 31.74
C LEU A 105 2.15 -31.84 31.57
N PRO A 106 1.77 -33.12 31.46
CA PRO A 106 0.36 -33.49 31.39
C PRO A 106 -0.35 -33.05 32.70
N CYS A 107 -1.58 -32.54 32.54
CA CYS A 107 -2.47 -32.02 33.61
C CYS A 107 -2.20 -30.61 34.18
N THR A 108 -0.98 -30.08 34.14
CA THR A 108 -0.68 -28.75 34.72
C THR A 108 -0.36 -27.67 33.69
N ASP A 109 0.16 -28.08 32.54
CA ASP A 109 0.53 -27.18 31.45
C ASP A 109 -0.48 -27.29 30.29
N SER A 110 -1.02 -26.16 29.86
CA SER A 110 -1.79 -26.01 28.61
C SER A 110 -0.94 -25.27 27.60
N PHE A 111 -1.05 -25.58 26.31
CA PHE A 111 -0.30 -24.90 25.26
C PHE A 111 -1.23 -24.39 24.16
N ILE A 112 -0.91 -23.21 23.61
CA ILE A 112 -1.59 -22.62 22.45
C ILE A 112 -0.53 -22.32 21.40
N ASN A 113 -0.74 -22.80 20.17
CA ASN A 113 0.12 -22.50 19.04
C ASN A 113 -0.47 -21.31 18.27
N VAL A 114 0.36 -20.32 18.00
CA VAL A 114 0.02 -19.15 17.20
C VAL A 114 0.87 -19.16 15.94
N ASP A 115 0.24 -19.05 14.77
CA ASP A 115 0.93 -18.92 13.50
C ASP A 115 1.47 -17.48 13.34
N MET A 116 2.74 -17.36 13.01
CA MET A 116 3.43 -16.07 12.82
C MET A 116 3.45 -15.61 11.36
N ARG A 117 2.86 -16.39 10.44
CA ARG A 117 2.79 -16.06 9.01
C ARG A 117 1.81 -14.94 8.73
N THR A 118 2.02 -14.28 7.60
CA THR A 118 1.05 -13.32 7.06
C THR A 118 -0.22 -14.05 6.66
N ILE A 119 -1.32 -13.58 7.23
CA ILE A 119 -2.68 -14.02 6.89
C ILE A 119 -3.45 -12.84 6.33
N SER A 120 -4.34 -13.14 5.40
CA SER A 120 -5.19 -12.16 4.75
C SER A 120 -6.63 -12.35 5.15
N PHE A 121 -7.36 -11.25 5.28
CA PHE A 121 -8.81 -11.31 5.38
C PHE A 121 -9.48 -10.21 4.56
N ASP A 122 -10.66 -10.55 4.05
CA ASP A 122 -11.49 -9.62 3.32
C ASP A 122 -12.33 -8.77 4.28
N ILE A 123 -12.38 -7.46 4.00
CA ILE A 123 -13.34 -6.53 4.57
C ILE A 123 -14.62 -6.65 3.73
N PRO A 124 -15.77 -6.98 4.36
CA PRO A 124 -17.02 -7.09 3.62
C PRO A 124 -17.42 -5.73 3.02
N PRO A 125 -18.07 -5.71 1.83
CA PRO A 125 -18.46 -4.48 1.16
C PRO A 125 -19.22 -3.52 2.08
N GLN A 126 -18.75 -2.28 2.18
CA GLN A 126 -19.35 -1.23 3.00
C GLN A 126 -20.00 -0.18 2.10
N GLU A 127 -21.29 0.08 2.29
CA GLU A 127 -21.96 1.24 1.69
C GLU A 127 -21.67 2.48 2.53
N ILE A 128 -21.07 3.48 1.89
CA ILE A 128 -20.65 4.72 2.54
C ILE A 128 -21.00 5.93 1.68
N LEU A 129 -21.16 7.07 2.35
CA LEU A 129 -21.28 8.36 1.70
C LEU A 129 -19.91 9.05 1.72
N THR A 130 -19.43 9.42 0.55
CA THR A 130 -18.19 10.19 0.36
C THR A 130 -18.40 11.66 0.70
N LYS A 131 -17.30 12.44 0.77
CA LYS A 131 -17.34 13.87 1.09
C LYS A 131 -18.16 14.70 0.08
N ASP A 132 -18.21 14.25 -1.16
CA ASP A 132 -19.01 14.82 -2.25
C ASP A 132 -20.45 14.27 -2.32
N SER A 133 -20.92 13.62 -1.26
CA SER A 133 -22.29 13.08 -1.14
C SER A 133 -22.62 12.01 -2.19
N VAL A 134 -21.62 11.27 -2.66
CA VAL A 134 -21.83 10.11 -3.53
C VAL A 134 -21.84 8.83 -2.70
N THR A 135 -22.87 8.00 -2.90
CA THR A 135 -22.95 6.66 -2.32
C THR A 135 -22.05 5.71 -3.10
N VAL A 136 -21.11 5.06 -2.42
CA VAL A 136 -20.22 4.05 -3.00
C VAL A 136 -20.18 2.82 -2.10
N SER A 137 -20.03 1.65 -2.73
CA SER A 137 -19.77 0.40 -2.02
C SER A 137 -18.31 0.00 -2.24
N VAL A 138 -17.53 -0.06 -1.17
CA VAL A 138 -16.10 -0.38 -1.24
C VAL A 138 -15.78 -1.61 -0.41
N ASP A 139 -14.99 -2.51 -0.99
CA ASP A 139 -14.38 -3.63 -0.29
C ASP A 139 -12.84 -3.57 -0.34
N GLY A 140 -12.20 -4.40 0.47
CA GLY A 140 -10.75 -4.40 0.60
C GLY A 140 -10.23 -5.63 1.30
N VAL A 141 -8.91 -5.76 1.33
CA VAL A 141 -8.19 -6.88 1.94
C VAL A 141 -7.12 -6.33 2.86
N VAL A 142 -6.98 -6.94 4.05
CA VAL A 142 -5.93 -6.60 5.00
C VAL A 142 -4.99 -7.79 5.14
N TYR A 143 -3.69 -7.53 4.97
CA TYR A 143 -2.62 -8.47 5.22
C TYR A 143 -1.96 -8.11 6.54
N TYR A 144 -1.98 -9.05 7.48
CA TYR A 144 -1.39 -8.86 8.80
C TYR A 144 -0.69 -10.13 9.25
N ARG A 145 0.24 -9.98 10.19
CA ARG A 145 0.87 -11.11 10.88
C ARG A 145 0.95 -10.84 12.37
N VAL A 146 0.99 -11.91 13.15
CA VAL A 146 1.30 -11.79 14.57
C VAL A 146 2.79 -11.50 14.72
N ASN A 147 3.14 -10.41 15.42
CA ASN A 147 4.53 -10.07 15.74
C ASN A 147 4.90 -10.51 17.16
N ASN A 148 3.98 -10.36 18.11
CA ASN A 148 4.14 -10.85 19.48
C ASN A 148 2.98 -11.78 19.86
N ALA A 149 3.26 -13.09 19.89
CA ALA A 149 2.28 -14.10 20.23
C ALA A 149 1.75 -13.96 21.67
N THR A 150 2.60 -13.51 22.61
CA THR A 150 2.21 -13.38 24.02
C THR A 150 1.14 -12.30 24.19
N LEU A 151 1.32 -11.13 23.55
CA LEU A 151 0.31 -10.06 23.57
C LEU A 151 -0.96 -10.46 22.83
N ALA A 152 -0.84 -11.15 21.69
CA ALA A 152 -1.99 -11.58 20.88
C ALA A 152 -2.94 -12.53 21.62
N VAL A 153 -2.44 -13.34 22.55
CA VAL A 153 -3.27 -14.26 23.35
C VAL A 153 -3.67 -13.66 24.70
N ALA A 154 -2.85 -12.77 25.29
CA ALA A 154 -3.13 -12.20 26.61
C ALA A 154 -4.12 -11.02 26.55
N ASN A 155 -3.99 -10.13 25.56
CA ASN A 155 -4.68 -8.84 25.58
C ASN A 155 -6.09 -8.89 24.97
N ILE A 156 -6.39 -9.90 24.15
CA ILE A 156 -7.68 -9.99 23.47
C ILE A 156 -8.16 -11.43 23.31
N THR A 157 -9.46 -11.65 23.48
CA THR A 157 -10.07 -12.98 23.36
C THR A 157 -10.07 -13.47 21.91
N ASN A 158 -10.36 -12.57 20.95
CA ASN A 158 -10.41 -12.86 19.51
C ASN A 158 -9.83 -11.68 18.71
N ALA A 159 -8.52 -11.71 18.46
CA ALA A 159 -7.81 -10.65 17.76
C ALA A 159 -8.31 -10.47 16.32
N ASP A 160 -8.59 -11.56 15.62
CA ASP A 160 -9.09 -11.57 14.23
C ASP A 160 -10.41 -10.80 14.09
N SER A 161 -11.38 -11.07 14.97
CA SER A 161 -12.71 -10.45 14.92
C SER A 161 -12.64 -8.96 15.25
N ALA A 162 -11.85 -8.59 16.25
CA ALA A 162 -11.66 -7.18 16.62
C ALA A 162 -10.97 -6.39 15.50
N THR A 163 -9.92 -6.97 14.90
CA THR A 163 -9.20 -6.37 13.77
C THR A 163 -10.10 -6.20 12.55
N ARG A 164 -10.99 -7.16 12.27
CA ARG A 164 -12.01 -7.04 11.20
C ARG A 164 -12.98 -5.88 11.42
N LEU A 165 -13.50 -5.73 12.64
CA LEU A 165 -14.41 -4.63 12.97
C LEU A 165 -13.69 -3.29 12.89
N LEU A 166 -12.47 -3.21 13.42
CA LEU A 166 -11.65 -2.01 13.36
C LEU A 166 -11.36 -1.63 11.91
N ALA A 167 -11.00 -2.59 11.05
CA ALA A 167 -10.79 -2.36 9.62
C ALA A 167 -12.03 -1.79 8.93
N GLN A 168 -13.24 -2.28 9.25
CA GLN A 168 -14.49 -1.73 8.71
C GLN A 168 -14.73 -0.29 9.15
N THR A 169 -14.53 0.01 10.44
CA THR A 169 -14.70 1.37 10.97
C THR A 169 -13.67 2.34 10.38
N THR A 170 -12.40 1.93 10.28
CA THR A 170 -11.34 2.74 9.68
C THR A 170 -11.58 2.99 8.20
N LEU A 171 -11.99 1.96 7.44
CA LEU A 171 -12.37 2.10 6.02
C LEU A 171 -13.47 3.15 5.86
N ARG A 172 -14.53 3.06 6.67
CA ARG A 172 -15.64 4.01 6.64
C ARG A 172 -15.20 5.44 6.98
N ASN A 173 -14.37 5.60 8.00
CA ASN A 173 -13.91 6.92 8.44
C ASN A 173 -13.00 7.59 7.40
N VAL A 174 -12.02 6.85 6.87
CA VAL A 174 -11.08 7.41 5.88
C VAL A 174 -11.81 7.77 4.59
N LEU A 175 -12.62 6.85 4.05
CA LEU A 175 -13.34 7.10 2.80
C LEU A 175 -14.41 8.20 2.93
N GLY A 176 -15.01 8.38 4.10
CA GLY A 176 -15.95 9.49 4.36
C GLY A 176 -15.30 10.87 4.30
N THR A 177 -13.98 10.97 4.49
CA THR A 177 -13.24 12.24 4.40
C THR A 177 -12.69 12.56 3.00
N LYS A 178 -12.74 11.58 2.08
CA LYS A 178 -12.21 11.68 0.72
C LYS A 178 -13.34 11.88 -0.29
N ASN A 179 -13.01 12.53 -1.41
CA ASN A 179 -13.94 12.69 -2.54
C ASN A 179 -13.90 11.44 -3.43
N LEU A 180 -14.95 11.20 -4.23
CA LEU A 180 -14.99 10.10 -5.18
C LEU A 180 -13.78 10.04 -6.13
N SER A 181 -13.37 11.18 -6.67
CA SER A 181 -12.24 11.26 -7.62
C SER A 181 -10.92 10.82 -6.98
N GLN A 182 -10.70 11.15 -5.71
CA GLN A 182 -9.53 10.72 -4.93
C GLN A 182 -9.58 9.24 -4.63
N ILE A 183 -10.76 8.69 -4.31
CA ILE A 183 -10.93 7.25 -4.08
C ILE A 183 -10.63 6.45 -5.36
N LEU A 184 -10.93 7.01 -6.54
CA LEU A 184 -10.64 6.36 -7.81
C LEU A 184 -9.17 6.51 -8.25
N SER A 185 -8.54 7.66 -7.98
CA SER A 185 -7.19 7.99 -8.49
C SER A 185 -6.07 7.67 -7.48
N ASP A 186 -6.28 7.96 -6.19
CA ASP A 186 -5.25 7.95 -5.14
C ASP A 186 -5.43 6.74 -4.19
N ARG A 187 -5.71 5.56 -4.76
CA ARG A 187 -5.98 4.34 -3.98
C ARG A 187 -4.83 3.94 -3.07
N GLU A 188 -3.60 4.13 -3.53
CA GLU A 188 -2.37 3.78 -2.79
C GLU A 188 -2.19 4.66 -1.56
N GLU A 189 -2.46 5.97 -1.66
CA GLU A 189 -2.38 6.89 -0.53
C GLU A 189 -3.41 6.53 0.55
N ILE A 190 -4.64 6.23 0.14
CA ILE A 190 -5.72 5.82 1.05
C ILE A 190 -5.35 4.51 1.75
N ALA A 191 -4.85 3.53 0.99
CA ALA A 191 -4.40 2.25 1.51
C ALA A 191 -3.27 2.41 2.54
N HIS A 192 -2.28 3.25 2.26
CA HIS A 192 -1.16 3.53 3.17
C HIS A 192 -1.63 4.22 4.46
N ASN A 193 -2.54 5.20 4.35
CA ASN A 193 -3.12 5.88 5.52
C ASN A 193 -3.92 4.90 6.40
N MET A 194 -4.73 4.04 5.77
CA MET A 194 -5.44 2.98 6.49
C MET A 194 -4.49 1.99 7.15
N GLN A 195 -3.43 1.57 6.47
CA GLN A 195 -2.41 0.68 7.03
C GLN A 195 -1.81 1.29 8.30
N SER A 196 -1.34 2.55 8.24
CA SER A 196 -0.74 3.23 9.39
C SER A 196 -1.72 3.34 10.57
N THR A 197 -2.97 3.72 10.29
CA THR A 197 -4.02 3.83 11.32
C THR A 197 -4.34 2.49 11.97
N LEU A 198 -4.42 1.41 11.18
CA LEU A 198 -4.69 0.07 11.68
C LEU A 198 -3.50 -0.51 12.44
N ASP A 199 -2.28 -0.29 11.95
CA ASP A 199 -1.05 -0.76 12.58
C ASP A 199 -0.89 -0.18 13.99
N VAL A 200 -1.06 1.14 14.14
CA VAL A 200 -0.97 1.80 15.45
C VAL A 200 -1.98 1.26 16.46
N ALA A 201 -3.20 0.96 16.02
CA ALA A 201 -4.25 0.45 16.90
C ALA A 201 -4.15 -1.07 17.19
N THR A 202 -3.49 -1.83 16.32
CA THR A 202 -3.35 -3.29 16.45
C THR A 202 -2.04 -3.73 17.12
N ASP A 203 -1.08 -2.81 17.26
CA ASP A 203 0.18 -3.04 17.97
C ASP A 203 -0.04 -3.48 19.43
N ASP A 204 -1.03 -2.91 20.12
CA ASP A 204 -1.39 -3.28 21.50
C ASP A 204 -1.87 -4.74 21.61
N TRP A 205 -2.30 -5.34 20.49
CA TRP A 205 -2.69 -6.75 20.40
C TRP A 205 -1.55 -7.63 19.88
N GLY A 206 -0.35 -7.09 19.68
CA GLY A 206 0.78 -7.84 19.11
C GLY A 206 0.61 -8.22 17.64
N ILE A 207 -0.32 -7.56 16.93
CA ILE A 207 -0.57 -7.73 15.50
C ILE A 207 0.15 -6.63 14.73
N LYS A 208 0.84 -7.00 13.65
CA LYS A 208 1.46 -6.09 12.70
C LYS A 208 0.69 -6.10 11.39
N VAL A 209 0.22 -4.95 10.94
CA VAL A 209 -0.44 -4.81 9.64
C VAL A 209 0.62 -4.52 8.58
N GLU A 210 0.79 -5.44 7.63
CA GLU A 210 1.82 -5.32 6.60
C GLU A 210 1.34 -4.49 5.42
N ARG A 211 0.08 -4.70 5.00
CA ARG A 211 -0.49 -4.01 3.85
C ARG A 211 -2.01 -4.01 3.91
N VAL A 212 -2.60 -2.95 3.39
CA VAL A 212 -4.03 -2.85 3.11
C VAL A 212 -4.20 -2.64 1.62
N GLU A 213 -5.14 -3.31 1.00
CA GLU A 213 -5.47 -3.15 -0.42
C GLU A 213 -6.96 -2.85 -0.58
N ILE A 214 -7.29 -1.81 -1.35
CA ILE A 214 -8.66 -1.52 -1.76
C ILE A 214 -8.92 -2.38 -3.00
N LYS A 215 -9.97 -3.20 -2.96
CA LYS A 215 -10.25 -4.17 -4.02
C LYS A 215 -11.15 -3.55 -5.09
N ASP A 216 -12.45 -3.46 -4.84
CA ASP A 216 -13.44 -2.91 -5.76
C ASP A 216 -14.16 -1.69 -5.17
N VAL A 217 -14.42 -0.71 -6.04
CA VAL A 217 -15.25 0.47 -5.74
C VAL A 217 -16.45 0.43 -6.68
N LYS A 218 -17.62 0.09 -6.15
CA LYS A 218 -18.86 -0.02 -6.90
C LYS A 218 -19.67 1.26 -6.73
N LEU A 219 -20.07 1.85 -7.85
CA LEU A 219 -20.94 3.02 -7.92
C LEU A 219 -22.36 2.59 -8.33
N PRO A 220 -23.40 3.37 -7.96
CA PRO A 220 -24.73 3.19 -8.49
C PRO A 220 -24.73 3.23 -10.02
N VAL A 221 -25.42 2.29 -10.67
CA VAL A 221 -25.43 2.12 -12.13
C VAL A 221 -25.83 3.40 -12.88
N GLN A 222 -26.74 4.18 -12.31
CA GLN A 222 -27.19 5.46 -12.88
C GLN A 222 -26.04 6.48 -12.94
N LEU A 223 -25.29 6.64 -11.85
CA LEU A 223 -24.15 7.56 -11.78
C LEU A 223 -23.00 7.07 -12.66
N GLN A 224 -22.71 5.77 -12.64
CA GLN A 224 -21.65 5.20 -13.47
C GLN A 224 -21.87 5.46 -14.96
N ARG A 225 -23.11 5.36 -15.44
CA ARG A 225 -23.46 5.67 -16.84
C ARG A 225 -23.32 7.16 -17.15
N ALA A 226 -23.79 8.03 -16.25
CA ALA A 226 -23.67 9.48 -16.42
C ALA A 226 -22.20 9.93 -16.47
N MET A 227 -21.36 9.42 -15.54
CA MET A 227 -19.93 9.70 -15.51
C MET A 227 -19.21 9.14 -16.74
N ALA A 228 -19.59 7.96 -17.23
CA ALA A 228 -19.01 7.39 -18.45
C ALA A 228 -19.32 8.27 -19.67
N ALA A 229 -20.57 8.73 -19.82
CA ALA A 229 -20.97 9.62 -20.90
C ALA A 229 -20.27 11.00 -20.83
N GLU A 230 -20.14 11.57 -19.63
CA GLU A 230 -19.40 12.82 -19.41
C GLU A 230 -17.91 12.67 -19.75
N ALA A 231 -17.28 11.58 -19.29
CA ALA A 231 -15.89 11.28 -19.56
C ALA A 231 -15.61 11.05 -21.05
N GLU A 232 -16.54 10.39 -21.76
CA GLU A 232 -16.47 10.20 -23.21
C GLU A 232 -16.56 11.53 -23.96
N ALA A 233 -17.56 12.36 -23.63
CA ALA A 233 -17.71 13.70 -24.22
C ALA A 233 -16.49 14.60 -23.95
N ALA A 234 -15.95 14.57 -22.73
CA ALA A 234 -14.75 15.33 -22.37
C ALA A 234 -13.49 14.82 -23.10
N ARG A 235 -13.35 13.49 -23.29
CA ARG A 235 -12.27 12.90 -24.07
C ARG A 235 -12.36 13.28 -25.55
N GLU A 236 -13.55 13.21 -26.15
CA GLU A 236 -13.77 13.63 -27.53
C GLU A 236 -13.47 15.12 -27.74
N ALA A 237 -13.94 15.98 -26.83
CA ALA A 237 -13.68 17.41 -26.89
C ALA A 237 -12.17 17.70 -26.80
N ARG A 238 -11.46 17.06 -25.86
CA ARG A 238 -10.00 17.18 -25.74
C ARG A 238 -9.27 16.66 -26.98
N ALA A 239 -9.71 15.53 -27.54
CA ALA A 239 -9.12 14.98 -28.75
C ALA A 239 -9.25 15.95 -29.95
N LYS A 240 -10.41 16.62 -30.10
CA LYS A 240 -10.61 17.64 -31.14
C LYS A 240 -9.71 18.85 -30.96
N VAL A 241 -9.52 19.33 -29.73
CA VAL A 241 -8.60 20.45 -29.44
C VAL A 241 -7.17 20.07 -29.78
N ILE A 242 -6.72 18.89 -29.35
CA ILE A 242 -5.38 18.38 -29.65
C ILE A 242 -5.17 18.21 -31.17
N ALA A 243 -6.18 17.72 -31.89
CA ALA A 243 -6.13 17.61 -33.35
C ALA A 243 -6.00 18.98 -34.04
N ALA A 244 -6.84 19.95 -33.65
CA ALA A 244 -6.79 21.30 -34.21
C ALA A 244 -5.47 22.02 -33.90
N GLU A 245 -4.94 21.86 -32.68
CA GLU A 245 -3.64 22.40 -32.29
C GLU A 245 -2.50 21.71 -33.05
N GLY A 246 -2.59 20.39 -33.24
CA GLY A 246 -1.69 19.61 -34.09
C GLY A 246 -1.69 20.10 -35.55
N GLU A 247 -2.86 20.35 -36.12
CA GLU A 247 -3.01 20.90 -37.48
C GLU A 247 -2.44 22.32 -37.60
N MET A 248 -2.66 23.18 -36.60
CA MET A 248 -2.09 24.53 -36.58
C MET A 248 -0.55 24.48 -36.52
N ASN A 249 -0.01 23.63 -35.65
CA ASN A 249 1.44 23.46 -35.49
C ASN A 249 2.07 22.88 -36.78
N ALA A 250 1.43 21.87 -37.39
CA ALA A 250 1.85 21.33 -38.67
C ALA A 250 1.81 22.39 -39.79
N SER A 251 0.75 23.20 -39.85
CA SER A 251 0.62 24.28 -40.82
C SER A 251 1.69 25.35 -40.66
N ARG A 252 2.06 25.68 -39.41
CA ARG A 252 3.15 26.63 -39.11
C ARG A 252 4.49 26.10 -39.58
N ALA A 253 4.80 24.84 -39.27
CA ALA A 253 6.03 24.18 -39.72
C ALA A 253 6.09 24.10 -41.25
N LEU A 254 4.99 23.79 -41.93
CA LEU A 254 4.91 23.77 -43.39
C LEU A 254 5.10 25.16 -44.00
N LYS A 255 4.56 26.22 -43.38
CA LYS A 255 4.78 27.61 -43.80
C LYS A 255 6.25 28.01 -43.70
N GLU A 256 6.89 27.70 -42.58
CA GLU A 256 8.32 27.96 -42.39
C GLU A 256 9.17 27.20 -43.42
N ALA A 257 8.88 25.91 -43.61
CA ALA A 257 9.54 25.11 -44.64
C ALA A 257 9.34 25.67 -46.06
N SER A 258 8.15 26.20 -46.38
CA SER A 258 7.84 26.83 -47.66
C SER A 258 8.67 28.09 -47.91
N ILE A 259 8.86 28.93 -46.88
CA ILE A 259 9.70 30.14 -46.96
C ILE A 259 11.14 29.74 -47.28
N VAL A 260 11.70 28.79 -46.52
CA VAL A 260 13.07 28.28 -46.73
C VAL A 260 13.24 27.68 -48.12
N ILE A 261 12.25 26.93 -48.61
CA ILE A 261 12.28 26.37 -49.97
C ILE A 261 12.22 27.46 -51.04
N SER A 262 11.45 28.54 -50.81
CA SER A 262 11.34 29.64 -51.77
C SER A 262 12.62 30.47 -51.87
N GLU A 263 13.45 30.53 -50.83
CA GLU A 263 14.75 31.21 -50.87
C GLU A 263 15.75 30.53 -51.82
N SER A 264 15.58 29.22 -52.08
CA SER A 264 16.46 28.46 -52.96
C SER A 264 15.68 27.67 -54.02
N PRO A 265 15.66 28.11 -55.30
CA PRO A 265 14.94 27.42 -56.38
C PRO A 265 15.38 25.96 -56.58
N ALA A 266 16.63 25.63 -56.25
CA ALA A 266 17.16 24.26 -56.32
C ALA A 266 16.49 23.31 -55.30
N ALA A 267 15.99 23.83 -54.16
CA ALA A 267 15.32 23.03 -53.14
C ALA A 267 14.00 22.44 -53.63
N LEU A 268 13.22 23.20 -54.44
CA LEU A 268 12.01 22.67 -55.09
C LEU A 268 12.33 21.53 -56.04
N GLN A 269 13.43 21.63 -56.77
CA GLN A 269 13.87 20.62 -57.74
C GLN A 269 14.32 19.32 -57.04
N LEU A 270 15.06 19.44 -55.92
CA LEU A 270 15.42 18.29 -55.08
C LEU A 270 14.19 17.63 -54.45
N ARG A 271 13.25 18.43 -53.94
CA ARG A 271 11.98 17.91 -53.40
C ARG A 271 11.17 17.20 -54.48
N TYR A 272 11.11 17.75 -55.69
CA TYR A 272 10.46 17.10 -56.85
C TYR A 272 11.09 15.73 -57.15
N LEU A 273 12.42 15.65 -57.20
CA LEU A 273 13.14 14.37 -57.39
C LEU A 273 12.88 13.38 -56.24
N GLN A 274 12.84 13.85 -54.99
CA GLN A 274 12.44 12.99 -53.85
C GLN A 274 11.01 12.47 -54.01
N THR A 275 10.04 13.31 -54.37
CA THR A 275 8.66 12.86 -54.59
C THR A 275 8.58 11.79 -55.68
N LEU A 276 9.38 11.90 -56.74
CA LEU A 276 9.47 10.86 -57.77
C LEU A 276 10.00 9.53 -57.21
N THR A 277 10.98 9.56 -56.32
CA THR A 277 11.47 8.33 -55.67
C THR A 277 10.42 7.70 -54.74
N THR A 278 9.63 8.51 -54.03
CA THR A 278 8.55 8.01 -53.17
C THR A 278 7.43 7.38 -53.99
N ILE A 279 7.02 8.01 -55.10
CA ILE A 279 6.01 7.47 -56.02
C ILE A 279 6.50 6.17 -56.67
N ALA A 280 7.77 6.10 -57.07
CA ALA A 280 8.37 4.87 -57.60
C ALA A 280 8.41 3.72 -56.56
N SER A 281 8.50 4.05 -55.27
CA SER A 281 8.48 3.07 -54.18
C SER A 281 7.08 2.50 -53.89
N GLU A 282 6.00 3.24 -54.17
CA GLU A 282 4.62 2.86 -53.80
C GLU A 282 3.95 1.83 -54.75
N LYS A 283 4.65 1.32 -55.78
CA LYS A 283 4.14 0.32 -56.75
C LYS A 283 2.81 0.68 -57.43
N ASN A 284 2.49 1.97 -57.62
CA ASN A 284 1.31 2.37 -58.41
C ASN A 284 1.62 2.37 -59.92
N SER A 285 0.74 1.76 -60.73
CA SER A 285 0.92 1.54 -62.18
C SER A 285 0.60 2.75 -63.08
N THR A 286 0.10 3.85 -62.50
CA THR A 286 -0.29 5.06 -63.23
C THR A 286 0.45 6.26 -62.66
N ILE A 287 1.49 6.72 -63.35
CA ILE A 287 2.28 7.90 -62.96
C ILE A 287 1.70 9.12 -63.69
N VAL A 288 0.96 9.96 -62.97
CA VAL A 288 0.51 11.25 -63.49
C VAL A 288 1.65 12.25 -63.32
N PHE A 289 2.23 12.72 -64.42
CA PHE A 289 3.32 13.70 -64.41
C PHE A 289 2.75 15.13 -64.39
N PRO A 290 2.86 15.88 -63.28
CA PRO A 290 2.55 17.30 -63.31
C PRO A 290 3.71 18.02 -64.01
N LEU A 291 3.50 18.47 -65.24
CA LEU A 291 4.47 19.30 -65.95
C LEU A 291 4.50 20.70 -65.33
N PRO A 292 5.68 21.23 -64.95
CA PRO A 292 5.78 22.58 -64.39
C PRO A 292 5.36 23.62 -65.43
N LEU A 293 4.41 24.48 -65.06
CA LEU A 293 3.81 25.49 -65.95
C LEU A 293 4.83 26.50 -66.50
N ASP A 294 6.00 26.65 -65.87
CA ASP A 294 7.07 27.53 -66.36
C ASP A 294 7.70 27.03 -67.68
N LEU A 295 7.73 25.71 -67.89
CA LEU A 295 8.16 25.08 -69.15
C LEU A 295 7.12 25.31 -70.27
N LEU A 296 5.84 25.45 -69.91
CA LEU A 296 4.74 25.76 -70.83
C LEU A 296 4.65 27.26 -71.17
N LYS A 297 5.00 28.17 -70.25
CA LYS A 297 5.03 29.62 -70.50
C LYS A 297 6.01 30.01 -71.60
N GLY A 298 7.17 29.34 -71.70
CA GLY A 298 8.14 29.55 -72.78
C GLY A 298 7.64 29.14 -74.18
N PHE A 299 6.62 28.28 -74.27
CA PHE A 299 5.98 27.88 -75.53
C PHE A 299 4.73 28.73 -75.88
N MET A 300 4.12 29.43 -74.90
CA MET A 300 2.94 30.29 -75.12
C MET A 300 3.25 31.78 -75.32
N GLN A 301 4.48 32.24 -75.06
CA GLN A 301 4.94 33.57 -75.50
C GLN A 301 5.41 33.49 -76.96
N LYS A 302 4.48 33.68 -77.89
CA LYS A 302 4.79 34.02 -79.28
C LYS A 302 3.82 35.07 -79.79
#